data_AF-A0A6N2TV65-F1
#
_entry.id   AF-A0A6N2TV65-F1
#
_cell.length_a   1.000
_cell.length_b   1.000
_cell.length_c   1.000
_cell.angle_alpha   90.00
_cell.angle_beta   90.00
_cell.angle_gamma   90.00
#
_symmetry.space_group_name_H-M   'P 1'
#
loop_
_entity.id
_entity.type
_entity.pdbx_description
1 polymer ?
#
loop_
_entity_poly.entity_id
_entity_poly.type
_entity_poly.pdbx_seq_one_letter_code
_entity_poly.pdbx_strand_id
1 'polypeptide(L)'
;MSISQLMLCANPKFSPEQIQEIRLGFCHNLSYKKVSFYADPKFDYKQMKQIREDLQYGLSIDNINFYMDSRFSIGFTEQVRYDLKNGLTIDNIKFYMNPKFNAGQMEQIRSGFYDKLHISDIEFYANTKFSAEEMYEIRLFLKSGIDDYEKDFYYMKVELLT
;
A
#
# COMPACT_ATOMS: atom_id res chain seq x y z
N MET A 1 28.22 -7.38 -14.75
CA MET A 1 27.35 -6.29 -15.28
C MET A 1 27.43 -6.29 -16.80
N SER A 2 26.33 -6.04 -17.50
CA SER A 2 26.30 -5.87 -18.96
C SER A 2 26.73 -4.46 -19.39
N ILE A 3 27.04 -4.27 -20.68
CA ILE A 3 27.37 -2.96 -21.25
C ILE A 3 26.26 -1.94 -20.99
N SER A 4 24.98 -2.31 -21.16
CA SER A 4 23.86 -1.42 -20.88
C SER A 4 23.79 -0.98 -19.41
N GLN A 5 24.13 -1.87 -18.48
CA GLN A 5 24.18 -1.53 -17.05
C GLN A 5 25.34 -0.56 -16.76
N LEU A 6 26.50 -0.78 -17.38
CA LEU A 6 27.65 0.14 -17.26
C LEU A 6 27.35 1.52 -17.81
N MET A 7 26.70 1.60 -18.98
CA MET A 7 26.28 2.86 -19.60
C MET A 7 25.33 3.65 -18.70
N LEU A 8 24.38 2.97 -18.04
CA LEU A 8 23.46 3.63 -17.11
C LEU A 8 24.19 4.19 -15.89
N CYS A 9 25.13 3.43 -15.31
CA CYS A 9 25.94 3.86 -14.17
C CYS A 9 26.97 4.96 -14.51
N ALA A 10 27.35 5.12 -15.79
CA ALA A 10 28.31 6.12 -16.25
C ALA A 10 27.64 7.41 -16.75
N ASN A 11 26.31 7.51 -16.67
CA ASN A 11 25.59 8.67 -17.18
C ASN A 11 25.83 9.90 -16.28
N PRO A 12 26.42 10.98 -16.81
CA PRO A 12 26.83 12.15 -16.03
C PRO A 12 25.66 12.99 -15.51
N LYS A 13 24.42 12.68 -15.92
CA LYS A 13 23.21 13.34 -15.39
C LYS A 13 22.88 12.92 -13.96
N PHE A 14 23.45 11.82 -13.48
CA PHE A 14 23.22 11.33 -12.12
C PHE A 14 24.31 11.83 -11.16
N SER A 15 23.91 12.19 -9.95
CA SER A 15 24.83 12.42 -8.84
C SER A 15 25.49 11.09 -8.41
N PRO A 16 26.62 11.14 -7.68
CA PRO A 16 27.23 9.94 -7.11
C PRO A 16 26.26 9.09 -6.27
N GLU A 17 25.36 9.73 -5.52
CA GLU A 17 24.34 9.07 -4.71
C GLU A 17 23.27 8.38 -5.58
N GLN A 18 22.82 9.03 -6.66
CA GLN A 18 21.90 8.42 -7.62
C GLN A 18 22.54 7.21 -8.33
N ILE A 19 23.82 7.33 -8.74
CA ILE A 19 24.59 6.21 -9.31
C ILE A 19 24.72 5.06 -8.31
N GLN A 20 24.94 5.37 -7.03
CA GLN A 20 24.99 4.36 -5.98
C GLN A 20 23.67 3.57 -5.89
N GLU A 21 22.52 4.23 -5.93
CA GLU A 21 21.22 3.54 -5.93
C GLU A 21 21.01 2.69 -7.20
N ILE A 22 21.45 3.14 -8.37
CA ILE A 22 21.42 2.33 -9.61
C ILE A 22 22.27 1.06 -9.44
N ARG A 23 23.50 1.20 -8.94
CA ARG A 23 24.40 0.08 -8.68
C ARG A 23 23.81 -0.90 -7.67
N LEU A 24 23.26 -0.39 -6.57
CA LEU A 24 22.59 -1.21 -5.56
C LEU A 24 21.41 -1.98 -6.14
N GLY A 25 20.64 -1.42 -7.08
CA GLY A 25 19.57 -2.14 -7.77
C GLY A 25 20.09 -3.39 -8.50
N PHE A 26 21.15 -3.24 -9.28
CA PHE A 26 21.78 -4.37 -9.97
C PHE A 26 22.43 -5.36 -9.00
N CYS A 27 23.07 -4.90 -7.92
CA CYS A 27 23.65 -5.78 -6.89
C CYS A 27 22.60 -6.64 -6.19
N HIS A 28 21.37 -6.12 -6.03
CA HIS A 28 20.23 -6.87 -5.49
C HIS A 28 19.43 -7.60 -6.59
N ASN A 29 20.06 -7.87 -7.73
CA ASN A 29 19.49 -8.64 -8.84
C ASN A 29 18.18 -8.07 -9.43
N LEU A 30 17.94 -6.77 -9.30
CA LEU A 30 16.84 -6.15 -10.03
C LEU A 30 17.13 -6.18 -11.54
N SER A 31 16.11 -6.49 -12.32
CA SER A 31 16.23 -6.51 -13.78
C SER A 31 16.53 -5.11 -14.32
N TYR A 32 17.09 -5.04 -15.53
CA TYR A 32 17.32 -3.76 -16.20
C TYR A 32 16.06 -2.91 -16.28
N LYS A 33 14.90 -3.50 -16.63
CA LYS A 33 13.60 -2.81 -16.64
C LYS A 33 13.26 -2.18 -15.29
N LYS A 34 13.47 -2.91 -14.19
CA LYS A 34 13.22 -2.40 -12.83
C LYS A 34 14.18 -1.28 -12.45
N VAL A 35 15.47 -1.39 -12.79
CA VAL A 35 16.45 -0.33 -12.49
C VAL A 35 16.21 0.92 -13.34
N SER A 36 15.94 0.77 -14.63
CA SER A 36 15.64 1.89 -15.52
C SER A 36 14.35 2.62 -15.15
N PHE A 37 13.41 1.96 -14.47
CA PHE A 37 12.19 2.62 -13.99
C PHE A 37 12.48 3.74 -12.98
N TYR A 38 13.41 3.52 -12.05
CA TYR A 38 13.75 4.52 -11.03
C TYR A 38 15.02 5.32 -11.34
N ALA A 39 15.82 4.91 -12.33
CA ALA A 39 16.96 5.67 -12.82
C ALA A 39 16.52 6.89 -13.67
N ASP A 40 15.81 7.82 -13.05
CA ASP A 40 15.42 9.12 -13.63
C ASP A 40 16.13 10.24 -12.86
N PRO A 41 16.94 11.09 -13.52
CA PRO A 41 17.62 12.21 -12.87
C PRO A 41 16.69 13.19 -12.12
N LYS A 42 15.38 13.19 -12.42
CA LYS A 42 14.38 13.99 -11.70
C LYS A 42 14.11 13.50 -10.29
N PHE A 43 14.36 12.22 -10.00
CA PHE A 43 14.24 11.70 -8.65
C PHE A 43 15.50 11.98 -7.86
N ASP A 44 15.39 12.54 -6.66
CA ASP A 44 16.54 12.58 -5.76
C ASP A 44 16.97 11.17 -5.33
N TYR A 45 18.16 11.04 -4.74
CA TYR A 45 18.65 9.73 -4.33
C TYR A 45 17.75 9.05 -3.28
N LYS A 46 16.98 9.81 -2.47
CA LYS A 46 16.08 9.25 -1.47
C LYS A 46 14.85 8.63 -2.12
N GLN A 47 14.31 9.28 -3.16
CA GLN A 47 13.23 8.75 -3.98
C GLN A 47 13.68 7.50 -4.75
N MET A 48 14.88 7.53 -5.36
CA MET A 48 15.47 6.36 -6.02
C MET A 48 15.68 5.20 -5.04
N LYS A 49 16.22 5.48 -3.86
CA LYS A 49 16.41 4.50 -2.78
C LYS A 49 15.08 3.84 -2.40
N GLN A 50 14.03 4.64 -2.24
CA GLN A 50 12.71 4.17 -1.89
C GLN A 50 12.14 3.22 -2.95
N ILE A 51 12.12 3.65 -4.21
CA ILE A 51 11.60 2.81 -5.30
C ILE A 51 12.41 1.51 -5.42
N ARG A 52 13.74 1.58 -5.24
CA ARG A 52 14.60 0.40 -5.21
C ARG A 52 14.20 -0.58 -4.10
N GLU A 53 14.01 -0.09 -2.87
CA GLU A 53 13.61 -0.93 -1.72
C GLU A 53 12.24 -1.58 -1.96
N ASP A 54 11.28 -0.84 -2.50
CA ASP A 54 9.94 -1.35 -2.84
C ASP A 54 10.03 -2.46 -3.91
N LEU A 55 10.85 -2.28 -4.95
CA LEU A 55 11.09 -3.29 -5.99
C LEU A 55 11.82 -4.54 -5.47
N GLN A 56 12.66 -4.40 -4.45
CA GLN A 56 13.36 -5.49 -3.76
C GLN A 56 12.42 -6.25 -2.82
N TYR A 57 11.48 -5.55 -2.19
CA TYR A 57 10.41 -6.16 -1.40
C TYR A 57 9.42 -6.98 -2.26
N GLY A 58 9.50 -6.86 -3.58
CA GLY A 58 8.71 -7.64 -4.53
C GLY A 58 7.56 -6.87 -5.15
N LEU A 59 7.44 -5.57 -4.90
CA LEU A 59 6.41 -4.76 -5.55
C LEU A 59 6.64 -4.69 -7.07
N SER A 60 5.53 -4.71 -7.82
CA SER A 60 5.54 -4.43 -9.25
C SER A 60 5.66 -2.93 -9.51
N ILE A 61 6.12 -2.56 -10.70
CA ILE A 61 6.14 -1.15 -11.14
C ILE A 61 4.73 -0.55 -11.06
N ASP A 62 3.70 -1.32 -11.41
CA ASP A 62 2.30 -0.85 -11.37
C ASP A 62 1.83 -0.58 -9.93
N ASN A 63 2.25 -1.40 -8.96
CA ASN A 63 1.97 -1.15 -7.55
C ASN A 63 2.64 0.14 -7.07
N ILE A 64 3.89 0.38 -7.49
CA ILE A 64 4.63 1.60 -7.13
C ILE A 64 3.97 2.84 -7.75
N ASN A 65 3.65 2.77 -9.04
CA ASN A 65 2.93 3.85 -9.74
C ASN A 65 1.58 4.16 -9.09
N PHE A 66 0.87 3.15 -8.58
CA PHE A 66 -0.42 3.36 -7.91
C PHE A 66 -0.31 4.30 -6.71
N TYR A 67 0.64 4.11 -5.79
CA TYR A 67 0.76 4.96 -4.59
C TYR A 67 1.74 6.14 -4.74
N MET A 68 2.53 6.18 -5.81
CA MET A 68 3.31 7.36 -6.20
C MET A 68 2.53 8.33 -7.08
N ASP A 69 1.33 7.96 -7.52
CA ASP A 69 0.45 8.86 -8.25
C ASP A 69 0.20 10.14 -7.44
N SER A 70 0.46 11.29 -8.08
CA SER A 70 0.32 12.63 -7.52
C SER A 70 -1.06 12.96 -6.92
N ARG A 71 -2.08 12.14 -7.20
CA ARG A 71 -3.40 12.22 -6.54
C ARG A 71 -3.35 11.87 -5.06
N PHE A 72 -2.32 11.15 -4.61
CA PHE A 72 -2.08 10.84 -3.22
C PHE A 72 -1.12 11.86 -2.61
N SER A 73 -1.49 12.42 -1.45
CA SER A 73 -0.62 13.32 -0.68
C SER A 73 0.63 12.58 -0.18
N ILE A 74 1.69 13.32 0.16
CA ILE A 74 2.93 12.76 0.76
C ILE A 74 2.61 11.85 1.96
N GLY A 75 1.60 12.21 2.76
CA GLY A 75 1.13 11.41 3.89
C GLY A 75 0.58 10.04 3.47
N PHE A 76 -0.09 9.94 2.32
CA PHE A 76 -0.54 8.66 1.78
C PHE A 76 0.64 7.77 1.35
N THR A 77 1.67 8.33 0.71
CA THR A 77 2.87 7.55 0.34
C THR A 77 3.62 7.03 1.58
N GLU A 78 3.65 7.79 2.67
CA GLU A 78 4.20 7.33 3.96
C GLU A 78 3.35 6.24 4.60
N GLN A 79 2.03 6.39 4.58
CA GLN A 79 1.10 5.41 5.10
C GLN A 79 1.20 4.06 4.38
N VAL A 80 1.18 4.06 3.04
CA VAL A 80 1.31 2.84 2.23
C VAL A 80 2.61 2.10 2.55
N ARG A 81 3.71 2.83 2.71
CA ARG A 81 5.00 2.23 3.11
C ARG A 81 4.96 1.64 4.51
N TYR A 82 4.35 2.35 5.45
CA TYR A 82 4.18 1.83 6.81
C TYR A 82 3.34 0.55 6.78
N ASP A 83 2.26 0.51 6.01
CA ASP A 83 1.38 -0.64 5.89
C ASP A 83 2.09 -1.86 5.32
N LEU A 84 2.84 -1.69 4.22
CA LEU A 84 3.66 -2.74 3.62
C LEU A 84 4.70 -3.28 4.60
N LYS A 85 5.41 -2.40 5.32
CA LYS A 85 6.40 -2.79 6.34
C LYS A 85 5.79 -3.56 7.51
N ASN A 86 4.53 -3.31 7.83
CA ASN A 86 3.81 -3.99 8.89
C ASN A 86 2.92 -5.14 8.38
N GLY A 87 3.16 -5.61 7.15
CA GLY A 87 2.61 -6.85 6.62
C GLY A 87 1.22 -6.74 6.00
N LEU A 88 0.71 -5.54 5.70
CA LEU A 88 -0.41 -5.41 4.77
C LEU A 88 0.08 -5.68 3.34
N THR A 89 -0.79 -6.27 2.53
CA THR A 89 -0.54 -6.46 1.10
C THR A 89 -0.97 -5.21 0.31
N ILE A 90 -0.51 -5.09 -0.94
CA ILE A 90 -1.02 -4.05 -1.85
C ILE A 90 -2.53 -4.19 -2.07
N ASP A 91 -3.07 -5.40 -2.05
CA ASP A 91 -4.50 -5.60 -2.24
C ASP A 91 -5.30 -5.09 -1.04
N ASN A 92 -4.80 -5.30 0.19
CA ASN A 92 -5.38 -4.68 1.39
C ASN A 92 -5.37 -3.15 1.27
N ILE A 93 -4.27 -2.59 0.77
CA ILE A 93 -4.08 -1.14 0.60
C ILE A 93 -5.04 -0.57 -0.46
N LYS A 94 -5.11 -1.20 -1.64
CA LYS A 94 -6.07 -0.82 -2.69
C LYS A 94 -7.51 -0.93 -2.22
N PHE A 95 -7.81 -1.93 -1.39
CA PHE A 95 -9.14 -2.14 -0.83
C PHE A 95 -9.54 -0.97 0.08
N TYR A 96 -8.73 -0.66 1.09
CA TYR A 96 -9.09 0.40 2.05
C TYR A 96 -8.96 1.80 1.44
N MET A 97 -8.04 2.03 0.50
CA MET A 97 -7.85 3.33 -0.17
C MET A 97 -8.88 3.59 -1.29
N ASN A 98 -9.90 2.75 -1.44
CA ASN A 98 -10.95 2.96 -2.42
C ASN A 98 -11.64 4.32 -2.16
N PRO A 99 -11.66 5.26 -3.14
CA PRO A 99 -12.15 6.62 -2.93
C PRO A 99 -13.64 6.72 -2.61
N LYS A 100 -14.40 5.61 -2.68
CA LYS A 100 -15.78 5.56 -2.18
C LYS A 100 -15.86 5.71 -0.65
N PHE A 101 -14.78 5.46 0.07
CA PHE A 101 -14.69 5.60 1.51
C PHE A 101 -14.16 6.98 1.90
N ASN A 102 -14.72 7.58 2.95
CA ASN A 102 -14.12 8.74 3.58
C ASN A 102 -12.94 8.33 4.49
N ALA A 103 -12.14 9.29 4.94
CA ALA A 103 -10.93 9.02 5.73
C ALA A 103 -11.17 8.16 6.99
N GLY A 104 -12.27 8.39 7.72
CA GLY A 104 -12.61 7.60 8.90
C GLY A 104 -13.00 6.16 8.56
N GLN A 105 -13.75 5.96 7.48
CA GLN A 105 -14.06 4.61 6.97
C GLN A 105 -12.79 3.88 6.52
N MET A 106 -11.89 4.56 5.79
CA MET A 106 -10.59 4.01 5.39
C MET A 106 -9.76 3.55 6.60
N GLU A 107 -9.75 4.34 7.68
CA GLU A 107 -9.05 4.02 8.93
C GLU A 107 -9.62 2.76 9.60
N GLN A 108 -10.94 2.59 9.64
CA GLN A 108 -11.54 1.39 10.22
C GLN A 108 -11.25 0.14 9.39
N ILE A 109 -11.28 0.23 8.07
CA ILE A 109 -10.92 -0.90 7.19
C ILE A 109 -9.45 -1.27 7.39
N ARG A 110 -8.56 -0.26 7.38
CA ARG A 110 -7.13 -0.46 7.65
C ARG A 110 -6.90 -1.10 9.02
N SER A 111 -7.61 -0.67 10.05
CA SER A 111 -7.52 -1.24 11.40
C SER A 111 -7.97 -2.70 11.44
N GLY A 112 -8.99 -3.10 10.67
CA GLY A 112 -9.41 -4.50 10.57
C GLY A 112 -8.30 -5.43 10.04
N PHE A 113 -7.52 -4.98 9.06
CA PHE A 113 -6.35 -5.72 8.58
C PHE A 113 -5.25 -5.85 9.65
N TYR A 114 -5.06 -4.82 10.47
CA TYR A 114 -4.11 -4.85 11.59
C TYR A 114 -4.58 -5.76 12.72
N ASP A 115 -5.88 -5.79 12.99
CA ASP A 115 -6.54 -6.67 13.95
C ASP A 115 -6.59 -8.14 13.49
N LYS A 116 -6.11 -8.43 12.27
CA LYS A 116 -6.09 -9.77 11.67
C LYS A 116 -7.49 -10.38 11.52
N LEU A 117 -8.50 -9.54 11.34
CA LEU A 117 -9.84 -10.00 10.98
C LEU A 117 -9.82 -10.76 9.65
N HIS A 118 -10.73 -11.72 9.50
CA HIS A 118 -10.87 -12.44 8.25
C HIS A 118 -11.34 -11.46 7.15
N ILE A 119 -10.94 -11.70 5.90
CA ILE A 119 -11.28 -10.77 4.80
C ILE A 119 -12.79 -10.60 4.65
N SER A 120 -13.58 -11.66 4.86
CA SER A 120 -15.05 -11.59 4.79
C SER A 120 -15.65 -10.68 5.86
N ASP A 121 -15.04 -10.62 7.05
CA ASP A 121 -15.48 -9.75 8.13
C ASP A 121 -15.20 -8.28 7.77
N ILE A 122 -14.03 -8.00 7.20
CA ILE A 122 -13.67 -6.67 6.70
C ILE A 122 -14.61 -6.26 5.56
N GLU A 123 -14.87 -7.14 4.59
CA GLU A 123 -15.79 -6.88 3.49
C GLU A 123 -17.22 -6.61 3.96
N PHE A 124 -17.66 -7.29 5.02
CA PHE A 124 -18.99 -7.08 5.62
C PHE A 124 -19.17 -5.65 6.14
N TYR A 125 -18.24 -5.15 6.95
CA TYR A 125 -18.39 -3.81 7.54
C TYR A 125 -17.82 -2.69 6.65
N ALA A 126 -17.02 -2.99 5.61
CA ALA A 126 -16.52 -2.03 4.62
C ALA A 126 -17.62 -1.56 3.65
N ASN A 127 -18.71 -1.01 4.20
CA ASN A 127 -19.89 -0.55 3.47
C ASN A 127 -20.02 0.97 3.62
N THR A 128 -20.17 1.68 2.49
CA THR A 128 -20.28 3.14 2.47
C THR A 128 -21.55 3.67 3.15
N LYS A 129 -22.54 2.80 3.41
CA LYS A 129 -23.74 3.14 4.18
C LYS A 129 -23.46 3.30 5.68
N PHE A 130 -22.38 2.70 6.20
CA PHE A 130 -22.01 2.84 7.60
C PHE A 130 -21.14 4.08 7.83
N SER A 131 -21.37 4.78 8.94
CA SER A 131 -20.44 5.81 9.40
C SER A 131 -19.12 5.17 9.87
N ALA A 132 -18.07 5.99 10.04
CA ALA A 132 -16.81 5.50 10.60
C ALA A 132 -16.98 4.96 12.02
N GLU A 133 -17.89 5.54 12.81
CA GLU A 133 -18.25 5.11 14.16
C GLU A 133 -18.97 3.75 14.13
N GLU A 134 -19.93 3.56 13.22
CA GLU A 134 -20.61 2.27 13.07
C GLU A 134 -19.61 1.17 12.64
N MET A 135 -18.71 1.48 11.71
CA MET A 135 -17.64 0.56 11.31
C MET A 135 -16.69 0.24 12.46
N TYR A 136 -16.40 1.21 13.33
CA TYR A 136 -15.58 1.02 14.52
C TYR A 136 -16.24 0.04 15.50
N GLU A 137 -17.54 0.21 15.78
CA GLU A 137 -18.30 -0.67 16.66
C GLU A 137 -18.35 -2.11 16.12
N ILE A 138 -18.65 -2.27 14.82
CA ILE A 138 -18.68 -3.58 14.17
C ILE A 138 -17.29 -4.23 14.19
N ARG A 139 -16.22 -3.49 13.88
CA ARG A 139 -14.84 -4.00 13.94
C ARG A 139 -14.48 -4.48 15.34
N LEU A 140 -14.80 -3.72 16.39
CA LEU A 140 -14.52 -4.12 17.77
C LEU A 140 -15.29 -5.38 18.18
N PHE A 141 -16.54 -5.50 17.75
CA PHE A 141 -17.35 -6.69 17.95
C PHE A 141 -16.71 -7.91 17.26
N LEU A 142 -16.31 -7.79 15.99
CA LEU A 142 -15.65 -8.88 15.25
C LEU A 142 -14.29 -9.24 15.85
N LYS A 143 -13.54 -8.25 16.34
CA LYS A 143 -12.24 -8.44 17.01
C LYS A 143 -12.35 -9.18 18.34
N SER A 144 -13.43 -9.00 19.09
CA SER A 144 -13.58 -9.62 20.41
C SER A 144 -13.79 -11.13 20.35
N GLY A 145 -14.08 -11.69 19.17
CA GLY A 145 -14.25 -13.13 18.96
C GLY A 145 -15.56 -13.68 19.54
N ILE A 146 -16.58 -12.84 19.69
CA ILE A 146 -17.92 -13.29 20.09
C ILE A 146 -18.55 -14.05 18.89
N ASP A 147 -18.77 -15.35 19.09
CA ASP A 147 -19.33 -16.30 18.12
C ASP A 147 -20.69 -15.87 17.55
N ASP A 148 -20.98 -16.35 16.33
CA ASP A 148 -22.05 -16.04 15.34
C ASP A 148 -23.44 -15.57 15.82
N TYR A 149 -23.86 -15.77 17.07
CA TYR A 149 -25.22 -15.48 17.54
C TYR A 149 -25.60 -13.99 17.54
N GLU A 150 -24.63 -13.06 17.55
CA GLU A 150 -24.89 -11.61 17.47
C GLU A 150 -24.67 -11.00 16.07
N LYS A 151 -24.14 -11.78 15.10
CA LYS A 151 -24.03 -11.30 13.71
C LYS A 151 -25.41 -11.05 13.10
N ASP A 152 -26.41 -11.87 13.44
CA ASP A 152 -27.79 -11.73 12.96
C ASP A 152 -28.43 -10.39 13.36
N PHE A 153 -28.09 -9.83 14.52
CA PHE A 153 -28.58 -8.51 14.95
C PHE A 153 -28.07 -7.38 14.05
N TYR A 154 -26.80 -7.48 13.60
CA TYR A 154 -26.24 -6.52 12.64
C TYR A 154 -26.71 -6.79 11.20
N TYR A 155 -26.92 -8.04 10.79
CA TYR A 155 -27.58 -8.37 9.51
C TYR A 155 -28.98 -7.74 9.43
N MET A 156 -29.77 -7.79 10.51
CA MET A 156 -31.10 -7.15 10.54
C MET A 156 -31.04 -5.62 10.39
N LYS A 157 -30.03 -4.94 10.95
CA LYS A 157 -29.84 -3.49 10.73
C LYS A 157 -29.52 -3.15 9.26
N VAL A 158 -28.83 -4.03 8.54
CA VAL A 158 -28.48 -3.82 7.13
C VAL A 158 -29.67 -4.03 6.20
N GLU A 159 -30.52 -5.03 6.46
CA GLU A 159 -31.74 -5.29 5.68
C GLU A 159 -32.83 -4.24 5.91
N LEU A 160 -32.86 -3.58 7.09
CA LEU A 160 -33.82 -2.51 7.38
C LEU A 160 -33.45 -1.15 6.74
N LEU A 161 -32.28 -1.05 6.09
CA LEU A 161 -31.79 0.13 5.37
C LEU A 161 -31.74 -0.08 3.83
N THR A 162 -32.47 -1.08 3.32
CA THR A 162 -32.78 -1.28 1.90
C THR A 162 -34.25 -1.02 1.63
#